data_AF-D9SM64-F1
#
_entry.id   AF-D9SM64-F1
#
_cell.length_a   1.000
_cell.length_b   1.000
_cell.length_c   1.000
_cell.angle_alpha   90.00
_cell.angle_beta   90.00
_cell.angle_gamma   90.00
#
_symmetry.space_group_name_H-M   'P 1'
#
loop_
_entity.id
_entity.type
_entity.pdbx_description
1 polymer ?
#
loop_
_entity_poly.entity_id
_entity_poly.type
_entity_poly.pdbx_seq_one_letter_code
_entity_poly.pdbx_strand_id
1 'polypeptide(L)'
;MEEVKTNEKEEITTWAAKIPVDLKNKITAFIKEEDLSSKDFMNNLIALYEIDKLKRNSGIERDISEFQDNLTRISEIFKTALTRNNSIESSLEKKYEQILEQKEQEIKQKEEEIKKATESLESKTKALSLTEKSTKELESVIEKLNKEASKSDELLSQYKIQIEALEKKIIHCKAIEEEFEKASKEIIAYKEEMKLLNNKIDSFKTQIQEKEKNNENYILTLTMKKNQEISNLKEKHQLDIISLTNKTSEEIKNYVLEISSLKEDLVKEQGKNAILNLKLQNSESLETVK
;
A
#
# COMPACT_ATOMS: atom_id res chain seq x y z
N MET A 1 -82.47 -43.73 137.52
CA MET A 1 -82.23 -42.35 137.97
C MET A 1 -81.44 -41.69 136.85
N GLU A 2 -82.13 -41.24 135.80
CA GLU A 2 -82.74 -39.90 135.66
C GLU A 2 -81.72 -38.76 135.74
N GLU A 3 -81.76 -37.94 134.68
CA GLU A 3 -80.88 -36.81 134.38
C GLU A 3 -80.69 -35.84 135.54
N VAL A 4 -79.47 -35.30 135.68
CA VAL A 4 -79.28 -33.94 136.19
C VAL A 4 -78.32 -33.22 135.24
N LYS A 5 -78.90 -32.53 134.26
CA LYS A 5 -78.22 -31.47 133.51
C LYS A 5 -78.09 -30.27 134.45
N THR A 6 -76.91 -30.04 135.01
CA THR A 6 -76.57 -28.77 135.66
C THR A 6 -76.32 -27.74 134.57
N ASN A 7 -77.39 -27.00 134.26
CA ASN A 7 -77.40 -25.85 133.39
C ASN A 7 -76.79 -24.67 134.19
N GLU A 8 -75.47 -24.55 134.23
CA GLU A 8 -74.81 -23.34 134.71
C GLU A 8 -75.07 -22.23 133.68
N LYS A 9 -76.05 -21.38 133.99
CA LYS A 9 -76.23 -20.11 133.30
C LYS A 9 -74.96 -19.30 133.53
N GLU A 10 -74.17 -19.06 132.47
CA GLU A 10 -73.16 -18.01 132.50
C GLU A 10 -73.86 -16.70 132.92
N GLU A 11 -73.47 -16.15 134.08
CA GLU A 11 -73.94 -14.85 134.53
C GLU A 11 -73.39 -13.78 133.57
N ILE A 12 -74.17 -13.46 132.54
CA ILE A 12 -73.89 -12.31 131.68
C ILE A 12 -74.15 -11.04 132.49
N THR A 13 -73.12 -10.60 133.21
CA THR A 13 -73.13 -9.33 133.92
C THR A 13 -72.92 -8.21 132.91
N THR A 14 -73.99 -7.52 132.52
CA THR A 14 -73.91 -6.40 131.58
C THR A 14 -73.46 -5.15 132.33
N TRP A 15 -72.19 -4.75 132.15
CA TRP A 15 -71.67 -3.47 132.64
C TRP A 15 -71.94 -2.37 131.60
N ALA A 16 -72.73 -1.37 131.97
CA ALA A 16 -72.98 -0.21 131.13
C ALA A 16 -72.14 0.99 131.60
N ALA A 17 -71.14 1.38 130.81
CA ALA A 17 -70.38 2.61 131.01
C ALA A 17 -70.89 3.70 130.06
N LYS A 18 -71.13 4.91 130.58
CA LYS A 18 -71.46 6.07 129.73
C LYS A 18 -70.20 6.53 129.00
N ILE A 19 -70.09 6.20 127.72
CA ILE A 19 -69.01 6.67 126.85
C ILE A 19 -69.43 8.01 126.21
N PRO A 20 -68.59 9.04 126.25
CA PRO A 20 -68.84 10.29 125.52
C PRO A 20 -69.10 10.04 124.02
N VAL A 21 -70.04 10.78 123.45
CA VAL A 21 -70.52 10.56 122.07
C VAL A 21 -69.39 10.65 121.05
N ASP A 22 -68.43 11.56 121.25
CA ASP A 22 -67.28 11.73 120.36
C ASP A 22 -66.37 10.49 120.31
N LEU A 23 -66.16 9.86 121.47
CA LEU A 23 -65.32 8.67 121.56
C LEU A 23 -66.03 7.46 120.92
N LYS A 24 -67.35 7.34 121.12
CA LYS A 24 -68.17 6.34 120.46
C LYS A 24 -68.10 6.47 118.93
N ASN A 25 -68.16 7.70 118.42
CA ASN A 25 -68.08 7.96 116.97
C ASN A 25 -66.70 7.58 116.41
N LYS A 26 -65.60 7.92 117.12
CA LYS A 26 -64.23 7.53 116.72
C LYS A 26 -64.03 6.02 116.73
N ILE A 27 -64.51 5.33 117.77
CA ILE A 27 -64.44 3.86 117.85
C ILE A 27 -65.24 3.24 116.71
N THR A 28 -66.44 3.75 116.43
CA THR A 28 -67.29 3.23 115.35
C THR A 28 -66.67 3.46 113.96
N ALA A 29 -65.97 4.58 113.77
CA ALA A 29 -65.24 4.84 112.53
C ALA A 29 -64.07 3.86 112.35
N PHE A 30 -63.26 3.66 113.38
CA PHE A 30 -62.15 2.71 113.36
C PHE A 30 -62.59 1.27 113.09
N ILE A 31 -63.67 0.82 113.74
CA ILE A 31 -64.24 -0.52 113.55
C ILE A 31 -64.67 -0.72 112.09
N LYS A 32 -65.22 0.31 111.45
CA LYS A 32 -65.65 0.25 110.05
C LYS A 32 -64.50 0.33 109.05
N GLU A 33 -63.45 1.08 109.37
CA GLU A 33 -62.29 1.27 108.48
C GLU A 33 -61.43 0.01 108.38
N GLU A 34 -61.32 -0.74 109.48
CA GLU A 34 -60.57 -2.00 109.58
C GLU A 34 -61.45 -3.26 109.39
N ASP A 35 -62.74 -3.09 109.06
CA ASP A 35 -63.74 -4.15 108.85
C ASP A 35 -63.83 -5.19 110.00
N LEU A 36 -63.81 -4.70 111.25
CA LEU A 36 -63.83 -5.52 112.46
C LEU A 36 -65.24 -5.61 113.08
N SER A 37 -65.56 -6.71 113.77
CA SER A 37 -66.74 -6.76 114.66
C SER A 37 -66.46 -5.97 115.94
N SER A 38 -67.49 -5.35 116.55
CA SER A 38 -67.33 -4.66 117.83
C SER A 38 -66.83 -5.58 118.95
N LYS A 39 -67.14 -6.89 118.89
CA LYS A 39 -66.61 -7.88 119.82
C LYS A 39 -65.11 -8.11 119.59
N ASP A 40 -64.69 -8.22 118.33
CA ASP A 40 -63.30 -8.45 117.96
C ASP A 40 -62.44 -7.22 118.23
N PHE A 41 -62.96 -6.02 118.01
CA PHE A 41 -62.32 -4.77 118.39
C PHE A 41 -62.09 -4.71 119.91
N MET A 42 -63.10 -5.04 120.73
CA MET A 42 -62.95 -5.05 122.18
C MET A 42 -61.97 -6.12 122.65
N ASN A 43 -62.00 -7.32 122.06
CA ASN A 43 -61.02 -8.36 122.33
C ASN A 43 -59.60 -7.92 121.94
N ASN A 44 -59.42 -7.26 120.80
CA ASN A 44 -58.13 -6.71 120.36
C ASN A 44 -57.65 -5.59 121.28
N LEU A 45 -58.55 -4.76 121.81
CA LEU A 45 -58.22 -3.67 122.72
C LEU A 45 -57.84 -4.20 124.11
N ILE A 46 -58.52 -5.24 124.58
CA ILE A 46 -58.13 -5.98 125.79
C ILE A 46 -56.78 -6.67 125.58
N ALA A 47 -56.58 -7.35 124.45
CA ALA A 47 -55.30 -7.98 124.12
C ALA A 47 -54.16 -6.95 124.02
N LEU A 48 -54.41 -5.78 123.41
CA LEU A 48 -53.46 -4.66 123.37
C LEU A 48 -53.14 -4.15 124.78
N TYR A 49 -54.13 -4.06 125.66
CA TYR A 49 -53.94 -3.66 127.05
C TYR A 49 -53.18 -4.72 127.86
N GLU A 50 -53.44 -6.00 127.65
CA GLU A 50 -52.69 -7.12 128.25
C GLU A 50 -51.25 -7.15 127.74
N ILE A 51 -51.03 -6.96 126.44
CA ILE A 51 -49.70 -6.82 125.83
C ILE A 51 -48.99 -5.60 126.41
N ASP A 52 -49.65 -4.45 126.56
CA ASP A 52 -49.04 -3.24 127.14
C ASP A 52 -48.71 -3.43 128.63
N LYS A 53 -49.54 -4.17 129.38
CA LYS A 53 -49.28 -4.54 130.77
C LYS A 53 -48.11 -5.54 130.90
N LEU A 54 -48.00 -6.50 129.98
CA LEU A 54 -46.90 -7.46 129.90
C LEU A 54 -45.60 -6.78 129.46
N LYS A 55 -45.67 -5.80 128.54
CA LYS A 55 -44.57 -4.97 128.08
C LYS A 55 -43.90 -4.22 129.23
N ARG A 56 -44.69 -3.63 130.13
CA ARG A 56 -44.20 -2.90 131.31
C ARG A 56 -43.57 -3.77 132.41
N ASN A 57 -43.91 -5.06 132.48
CA ASN A 57 -43.56 -5.93 133.61
C ASN A 57 -42.48 -7.00 133.32
N SER A 58 -42.01 -7.17 132.08
CA SER A 58 -41.24 -8.37 131.68
C SER A 58 -39.82 -8.11 131.15
N GLY A 59 -39.35 -6.87 131.01
CA GLY A 59 -38.04 -6.57 130.40
C GLY A 59 -37.96 -6.81 128.89
N ILE A 60 -38.97 -7.45 128.29
CA ILE A 60 -39.14 -7.72 126.84
C ILE A 60 -39.29 -6.43 126.02
N GLU A 61 -39.66 -5.32 126.67
CA GLU A 61 -39.73 -3.99 126.03
C GLU A 61 -38.40 -3.59 125.39
N ARG A 62 -37.28 -3.95 126.02
CA ARG A 62 -35.94 -3.72 125.47
C ARG A 62 -35.72 -4.53 124.19
N ASP A 63 -36.06 -5.82 124.21
CA ASP A 63 -35.91 -6.70 123.04
C ASP A 63 -36.79 -6.22 121.87
N ILE A 64 -38.03 -5.80 122.15
CA ILE A 64 -38.94 -5.23 121.14
C ILE A 64 -38.36 -3.94 120.53
N SER A 65 -37.79 -3.06 121.36
CA SER A 65 -37.12 -1.85 120.87
C SER A 65 -35.90 -2.20 120.01
N GLU A 66 -35.06 -3.14 120.45
CA GLU A 66 -33.91 -3.62 119.68
C GLU A 66 -34.34 -4.26 118.35
N PHE A 67 -35.47 -4.98 118.32
CA PHE A 67 -36.05 -5.50 117.08
C PHE A 67 -36.54 -4.39 116.15
N GLN A 68 -37.20 -3.35 116.66
CA GLN A 68 -37.66 -2.21 115.87
C GLN A 68 -36.48 -1.42 115.28
N ASP A 69 -35.41 -1.21 116.05
CA ASP A 69 -34.17 -0.58 115.59
C ASP A 69 -33.50 -1.42 114.51
N ASN A 70 -33.40 -2.75 114.70
CA ASN A 70 -32.88 -3.67 113.70
C ASN A 70 -33.72 -3.68 112.42
N LEU A 71 -35.06 -3.66 112.52
CA LEU A 71 -35.98 -3.56 111.37
C LEU A 71 -35.78 -2.25 110.60
N THR A 72 -35.61 -1.14 111.33
CA THR A 72 -35.35 0.18 110.72
C THR A 72 -34.03 0.15 109.96
N ARG A 73 -32.97 -0.38 110.58
CA ARG A 73 -31.65 -0.54 109.95
C ARG A 73 -31.70 -1.46 108.73
N ILE A 74 -32.43 -2.58 108.79
CA ILE A 74 -32.64 -3.48 107.65
C ILE A 74 -33.36 -2.74 106.52
N SER A 75 -34.41 -1.99 106.81
CA SER A 75 -35.13 -1.15 105.84
C SER A 75 -34.22 -0.11 105.18
N GLU A 76 -33.34 0.55 105.95
CA GLU A 76 -32.36 1.50 105.42
C GLU A 76 -31.32 0.82 104.49
N ILE A 77 -30.84 -0.37 104.85
CA ILE A 77 -29.96 -1.17 103.99
C ILE A 77 -30.68 -1.50 102.67
N PHE A 78 -31.93 -1.94 102.72
CA PHE A 78 -32.70 -2.24 101.52
C PHE A 78 -32.94 -1.00 100.66
N LYS A 79 -33.31 0.15 101.26
CA LYS A 79 -33.44 1.42 100.54
C LYS A 79 -32.13 1.79 99.84
N THR A 80 -31.00 1.67 100.54
CA THR A 80 -29.68 1.95 99.98
C THR A 80 -29.35 1.00 98.82
N ALA A 81 -29.60 -0.30 98.99
CA ALA A 81 -29.41 -1.29 97.92
C ALA A 81 -30.28 -1.01 96.69
N LEU A 82 -31.54 -0.62 96.89
CA LEU A 82 -32.48 -0.23 95.84
C LEU A 82 -31.98 1.01 95.08
N THR A 83 -31.57 2.06 95.79
CA THR A 83 -31.00 3.27 95.15
C THR A 83 -29.72 2.97 94.36
N ARG A 84 -28.86 2.08 94.88
CA ARG A 84 -27.64 1.63 94.18
C ARG A 84 -27.99 0.82 92.95
N ASN A 85 -28.98 -0.06 93.02
CA ASN A 85 -29.39 -0.87 91.88
C ASN A 85 -29.95 0.01 90.76
N ASN A 86 -30.83 0.95 91.11
CA ASN A 86 -31.40 1.90 90.15
C ASN A 86 -30.32 2.81 89.51
N SER A 87 -29.29 3.20 90.26
CA SER A 87 -28.20 4.00 89.70
C SER A 87 -27.30 3.19 88.77
N ILE A 88 -27.06 1.90 89.07
CA ILE A 88 -26.35 0.97 88.18
C ILE A 88 -27.15 0.74 86.90
N GLU A 89 -28.46 0.49 87.03
CA GLU A 89 -29.38 0.28 85.91
C GLU A 89 -29.38 1.50 84.97
N SER A 90 -29.59 2.70 85.52
CA SER A 90 -29.55 3.94 84.73
C SER A 90 -28.16 4.19 84.10
N SER A 91 -27.08 3.84 84.79
CA SER A 91 -25.73 3.95 84.20
C SER A 91 -25.52 2.96 83.06
N LEU A 92 -26.08 1.75 83.14
CA LEU A 92 -25.97 0.73 82.10
C LEU A 92 -26.81 1.11 80.89
N GLU A 93 -28.06 1.54 81.09
CA GLU A 93 -28.93 2.04 80.02
C GLU A 93 -28.24 3.15 79.22
N LYS A 94 -27.69 4.17 79.90
CA LYS A 94 -26.95 5.26 79.23
C LYS A 94 -25.75 4.76 78.44
N LYS A 95 -25.00 3.78 78.97
CA LYS A 95 -23.86 3.20 78.26
C LYS A 95 -24.30 2.44 77.02
N TYR A 96 -25.36 1.63 77.12
CA TYR A 96 -25.88 0.90 75.98
C TYR A 96 -26.44 1.84 74.92
N GLU A 97 -27.16 2.88 75.31
CA GLU A 97 -27.70 3.89 74.41
C GLU A 97 -26.59 4.63 73.65
N GLN A 98 -25.51 5.03 74.34
CA GLN A 98 -24.34 5.63 73.70
C GLN A 98 -23.64 4.68 72.71
N ILE A 99 -23.49 3.40 73.06
CA ILE A 99 -22.90 2.40 72.15
C ILE A 99 -23.79 2.21 70.93
N LEU A 100 -25.11 2.18 71.12
CA LEU A 100 -26.09 1.98 70.05
C LEU A 100 -26.07 3.16 69.08
N GLU A 101 -26.04 4.39 69.60
CA GLU A 101 -25.92 5.60 68.78
C GLU A 101 -24.59 5.65 68.01
N GLN A 102 -23.47 5.29 68.64
CA GLN A 102 -22.17 5.18 67.97
C GLN A 102 -22.21 4.15 66.83
N LYS A 103 -22.81 2.97 67.07
CA LYS A 103 -22.90 1.93 66.04
C LYS A 103 -23.83 2.32 64.90
N GLU A 104 -24.94 3.01 65.16
CA GLU A 104 -25.79 3.56 64.11
C GLU A 104 -25.08 4.61 63.26
N GLN A 105 -24.25 5.46 63.87
CA GLN A 105 -23.43 6.42 63.13
C GLN A 105 -22.38 5.71 62.26
N GLU A 106 -21.69 4.70 62.78
CA GLU A 106 -20.75 3.87 62.02
C GLU A 106 -21.44 3.18 60.83
N ILE A 107 -22.63 2.62 61.03
CA ILE A 107 -23.42 1.97 59.97
C ILE A 107 -23.76 2.98 58.87
N LYS A 108 -24.29 4.16 59.22
CA LYS A 108 -24.62 5.21 58.25
C LYS A 108 -23.41 5.66 57.45
N GLN A 109 -22.25 5.81 58.09
CA GLN A 109 -21.00 6.15 57.40
C GLN A 109 -20.59 5.05 56.41
N LYS A 110 -20.66 3.78 56.83
CA LYS A 110 -20.34 2.64 55.96
C LYS A 110 -21.30 2.51 54.79
N GLU A 111 -22.59 2.74 54.99
CA GLU A 111 -23.59 2.77 53.92
C GLU A 111 -23.28 3.87 52.89
N GLU A 112 -22.86 5.05 53.35
CA GLU A 112 -22.49 6.16 52.46
C GLU A 112 -21.19 5.85 51.67
N GLU A 113 -20.20 5.24 52.32
CA GLU A 113 -18.97 4.75 51.67
C GLU A 113 -19.30 3.70 50.59
N ILE A 114 -20.17 2.73 50.90
CA ILE A 114 -20.62 1.71 49.96
C ILE A 114 -21.33 2.35 48.77
N LYS A 115 -22.22 3.32 49.01
CA LYS A 115 -22.92 4.04 47.94
C LYS A 115 -21.93 4.75 47.01
N LYS A 116 -20.97 5.51 47.54
CA LYS A 116 -19.94 6.21 46.75
C LYS A 116 -19.06 5.22 45.96
N ALA A 117 -18.69 4.10 46.56
CA ALA A 117 -17.92 3.06 45.89
C ALA A 117 -18.71 2.43 44.73
N THR A 118 -20.00 2.19 44.93
CA THR A 118 -20.90 1.60 43.92
C THR A 118 -21.09 2.54 42.73
N GLU A 119 -21.35 3.83 42.98
CA GLU A 119 -21.45 4.86 41.93
C GLU A 119 -20.14 4.99 41.13
N SER A 120 -19.00 4.98 41.83
CA SER A 120 -17.67 4.99 41.20
C SER A 120 -17.45 3.76 40.33
N LEU A 121 -17.82 2.58 40.81
CA LEU A 121 -17.69 1.32 40.07
C LEU A 121 -18.56 1.29 38.82
N GLU A 122 -19.81 1.76 38.89
CA GLU A 122 -20.67 1.90 37.72
C GLU A 122 -20.08 2.85 36.67
N SER A 123 -19.55 3.99 37.10
CA SER A 123 -18.94 4.97 36.19
C SER A 123 -17.72 4.39 35.46
N LYS A 124 -16.84 3.67 36.19
CA LYS A 124 -15.69 2.98 35.61
C LYS A 124 -16.09 1.85 34.67
N THR A 125 -17.15 1.11 35.00
CA THR A 125 -17.67 0.02 34.16
C THR A 125 -18.21 0.58 32.83
N LYS A 126 -18.95 1.69 32.88
CA LYS A 126 -19.41 2.39 31.66
C LYS A 126 -18.22 2.85 30.81
N ALA A 127 -17.23 3.49 31.44
CA ALA A 127 -16.01 3.93 30.75
C ALA A 127 -15.26 2.76 30.10
N LEU A 128 -15.10 1.64 30.82
CA LEU A 128 -14.45 0.44 30.29
C LEU A 128 -15.19 -0.12 29.07
N SER A 129 -16.53 -0.18 29.10
CA SER A 129 -17.32 -0.64 27.95
C SER A 129 -17.19 0.25 26.71
N LEU A 130 -17.02 1.58 26.92
CA LEU A 130 -16.80 2.53 25.82
C LEU A 130 -15.40 2.35 25.23
N THR A 131 -14.39 2.17 26.09
CA THR A 131 -13.02 1.90 25.67
C THR A 131 -12.94 0.58 24.89
N GLU A 132 -13.60 -0.49 25.36
CA GLU A 132 -13.65 -1.78 24.64
C GLU A 132 -14.27 -1.66 23.24
N LYS A 133 -15.33 -0.85 23.09
CA LYS A 133 -15.93 -0.58 21.77
C LYS A 133 -14.94 0.16 20.87
N SER A 134 -14.30 1.21 21.38
CA SER A 134 -13.29 1.96 20.63
C SER A 134 -12.09 1.11 20.23
N THR A 135 -11.62 0.21 21.11
CA THR A 135 -10.53 -0.73 20.80
C THR A 135 -10.92 -1.66 19.65
N LYS A 136 -12.13 -2.24 19.67
CA LYS A 136 -12.61 -3.09 18.58
C LYS A 136 -12.73 -2.36 17.25
N GLU A 137 -13.16 -1.10 17.28
CA GLU A 137 -13.21 -0.25 16.08
C GLU A 137 -11.81 0.01 15.53
N LEU A 138 -10.84 0.34 16.40
CA LEU A 138 -9.44 0.54 16.01
C LEU A 138 -8.81 -0.74 15.45
N GLU A 139 -9.06 -1.90 16.04
CA GLU A 139 -8.61 -3.20 15.52
C GLU A 139 -9.14 -3.46 14.10
N SER A 140 -10.42 -3.16 13.85
CA SER A 140 -11.01 -3.29 12.50
C SER A 140 -10.35 -2.34 11.49
N VAL A 141 -10.02 -1.11 11.90
CA VAL A 141 -9.31 -0.14 11.06
C VAL A 141 -7.89 -0.62 10.75
N ILE A 142 -7.16 -1.13 11.75
CA ILE A 142 -5.82 -1.70 11.57
C ILE A 142 -5.86 -2.86 10.57
N GLU A 143 -6.86 -3.74 10.66
CA GLU A 143 -7.00 -4.87 9.73
C GLU A 143 -7.23 -4.39 8.28
N LYS A 144 -8.03 -3.33 8.09
CA LYS A 144 -8.24 -2.71 6.77
C LYS A 144 -6.96 -2.10 6.22
N LEU A 145 -6.25 -1.31 7.03
CA LEU A 145 -4.98 -0.69 6.65
C LEU A 145 -3.92 -1.72 6.30
N ASN A 146 -3.83 -2.84 7.03
CA ASN A 146 -2.91 -3.92 6.71
C ASN A 146 -3.23 -4.58 5.36
N LYS A 147 -4.52 -4.77 5.03
CA LYS A 147 -4.96 -5.27 3.72
C LYS A 147 -4.66 -4.29 2.58
N GLU A 148 -4.73 -2.99 2.83
CA GLU A 148 -4.36 -1.98 1.85
C GLU A 148 -2.84 -1.91 1.64
N ALA A 149 -2.06 -1.98 2.74
CA ALA A 149 -0.60 -2.03 2.68
C ALA A 149 -0.12 -3.26 1.90
N SER A 150 -0.69 -4.45 2.14
CA SER A 150 -0.30 -5.66 1.40
C SER A 150 -0.60 -5.55 -0.10
N LYS A 151 -1.73 -4.96 -0.48
CA LYS A 151 -2.05 -4.69 -1.90
C LYS A 151 -1.06 -3.70 -2.52
N SER A 152 -0.66 -2.67 -1.77
CA SER A 152 0.34 -1.72 -2.22
C SER A 152 1.71 -2.39 -2.44
N ASP A 153 2.13 -3.28 -1.54
CA ASP A 153 3.39 -4.03 -1.67
C ASP A 153 3.38 -4.96 -2.90
N GLU A 154 2.26 -5.63 -3.16
CA GLU A 154 2.07 -6.43 -4.37
C GLU A 154 2.22 -5.57 -5.64
N LEU A 155 1.61 -4.38 -5.65
CA LEU A 155 1.67 -3.44 -6.77
C LEU A 155 3.10 -2.91 -6.99
N LEU A 156 3.82 -2.58 -5.91
CA LEU A 156 5.22 -2.15 -5.96
C LEU A 156 6.12 -3.25 -6.53
N SER A 157 5.89 -4.51 -6.14
CA SER A 157 6.60 -5.66 -6.69
C SER A 157 6.36 -5.81 -8.20
N GLN A 158 5.10 -5.67 -8.65
CA GLN A 158 4.76 -5.70 -10.07
C GLN A 158 5.45 -4.57 -10.86
N TYR A 159 5.43 -3.34 -10.34
CA TYR A 159 6.10 -2.22 -11.01
C TYR A 159 7.61 -2.40 -11.06
N LYS A 160 8.23 -2.95 -10.01
CA LYS A 160 9.67 -3.25 -10.02
C LYS A 160 10.03 -4.23 -11.15
N ILE A 161 9.26 -5.30 -11.31
CA ILE A 161 9.45 -6.28 -12.39
C ILE A 161 9.29 -5.61 -13.76
N GLN A 162 8.29 -4.73 -13.92
CA GLN A 162 8.07 -4.01 -15.18
C GLN A 162 9.21 -3.05 -15.51
N ILE A 163 9.74 -2.34 -14.50
CA ILE A 163 10.90 -1.46 -14.66
C ILE A 163 12.11 -2.26 -15.11
N GLU A 164 12.44 -3.38 -14.45
CA GLU A 164 13.55 -4.25 -14.84
C GLU A 164 13.40 -4.77 -16.28
N ALA A 165 12.18 -5.09 -16.71
CA ALA A 165 11.90 -5.50 -18.09
C ALA A 165 12.10 -4.37 -19.10
N LEU A 166 11.70 -3.13 -18.76
CA LEU A 166 11.91 -1.95 -19.59
C LEU A 166 13.39 -1.57 -19.67
N GLU A 167 14.13 -1.65 -18.58
CA GLU A 167 15.58 -1.43 -18.56
C GLU A 167 16.31 -2.39 -19.49
N LYS A 168 15.94 -3.69 -19.48
CA LYS A 168 16.47 -4.67 -20.43
C LYS A 168 16.18 -4.30 -21.89
N LYS A 169 14.97 -3.82 -22.19
CA LYS A 169 14.62 -3.35 -23.54
C LYS A 169 15.44 -2.13 -23.95
N ILE A 170 15.65 -1.18 -23.04
CA ILE A 170 16.48 0.01 -23.31
C ILE A 170 17.93 -0.40 -23.63
N ILE A 171 18.51 -1.32 -22.86
CA ILE A 171 19.86 -1.85 -23.14
C ILE A 171 19.92 -2.47 -24.54
N HIS A 172 18.91 -3.27 -24.91
CA HIS A 172 18.85 -3.88 -26.23
C HIS A 172 18.72 -2.85 -27.37
N CYS A 173 17.88 -1.82 -27.21
CA CYS A 173 17.76 -0.75 -28.19
C CYS A 173 19.09 -0.01 -28.39
N LYS A 174 19.83 0.28 -27.31
CA LYS A 174 21.16 0.92 -27.41
C LYS A 174 22.16 0.06 -28.21
N ALA A 175 22.16 -1.26 -27.99
CA ALA A 175 23.01 -2.16 -28.77
C ALA A 175 22.67 -2.12 -30.27
N ILE A 176 21.37 -2.08 -30.62
CA ILE A 176 20.94 -1.95 -32.02
C ILE A 176 21.36 -0.59 -32.61
N GLU A 177 21.25 0.50 -31.84
CA GLU A 177 21.69 1.83 -32.28
C GLU A 177 23.19 1.85 -32.59
N GLU A 178 24.02 1.21 -31.77
CA GLU A 178 25.46 1.08 -32.02
C GLU A 178 25.77 0.26 -33.29
N GLU A 179 25.05 -0.84 -33.52
CA GLU A 179 25.18 -1.64 -34.75
C GLU A 179 24.76 -0.85 -35.99
N PHE A 180 23.66 -0.10 -35.90
CA PHE A 180 23.19 0.77 -36.98
C PHE A 180 24.22 1.86 -37.30
N GLU A 181 24.84 2.48 -36.30
CA GLU A 181 25.86 3.49 -36.51
C GLU A 181 27.10 2.91 -37.22
N LYS A 182 27.52 1.69 -36.85
CA LYS A 182 28.61 0.97 -37.55
C LYS A 182 28.26 0.71 -39.01
N ALA A 183 27.09 0.14 -39.27
CA ALA A 183 26.63 -0.12 -40.64
C ALA A 183 26.53 1.17 -41.47
N SER A 184 26.05 2.27 -40.87
CA SER A 184 25.99 3.56 -41.53
C SER A 184 27.37 4.09 -41.92
N LYS A 185 28.39 3.92 -41.06
CA LYS A 185 29.78 4.30 -41.37
C LYS A 185 30.34 3.47 -42.53
N GLU A 186 30.09 2.17 -42.55
CA GLU A 186 30.51 1.28 -43.65
C GLU A 186 29.85 1.66 -44.98
N ILE A 187 28.55 1.98 -44.98
CA ILE A 187 27.84 2.45 -46.18
C ILE A 187 28.46 3.73 -46.73
N ILE A 188 28.86 4.67 -45.87
CA ILE A 188 29.52 5.92 -46.30
C ILE A 188 30.87 5.59 -46.94
N ALA A 189 31.69 4.73 -46.31
CA ALA A 189 32.98 4.32 -46.86
C ALA A 189 32.84 3.66 -48.25
N TYR A 190 31.88 2.73 -48.41
CA TYR A 190 31.63 2.11 -49.71
C TYR A 190 31.14 3.09 -50.77
N LYS A 191 30.35 4.10 -50.39
CA LYS A 191 29.92 5.17 -51.31
C LYS A 191 31.11 6.01 -51.79
N GLU A 192 32.04 6.33 -50.90
CA GLU A 192 33.27 7.06 -51.27
C GLU A 192 34.16 6.23 -52.20
N GLU A 193 34.32 4.93 -51.92
CA GLU A 193 35.07 4.01 -52.79
C GLU A 193 34.43 3.88 -54.18
N MET A 194 33.11 3.73 -54.26
CA MET A 194 32.39 3.72 -55.53
C MET A 194 32.59 5.02 -56.32
N LYS A 195 32.58 6.18 -55.65
CA LYS A 195 32.83 7.48 -56.30
C LYS A 195 34.23 7.54 -56.89
N LEU A 196 35.25 7.07 -56.15
CA LEU A 196 36.63 6.99 -56.63
C LEU A 196 36.76 6.05 -57.84
N LEU A 197 36.10 4.89 -57.79
CA LEU A 197 36.13 3.92 -58.88
C LEU A 197 35.43 4.46 -60.14
N ASN A 198 34.28 5.13 -59.98
CA ASN A 198 33.60 5.79 -61.09
C ASN A 198 34.47 6.87 -61.75
N ASN A 199 35.16 7.70 -60.96
CA ASN A 199 36.09 8.68 -61.50
C ASN A 199 37.23 8.02 -62.30
N LYS A 200 37.73 6.85 -61.85
CA LYS A 200 38.73 6.07 -62.61
C LYS A 200 38.16 5.53 -63.91
N ILE A 201 36.93 5.02 -63.89
CA ILE A 201 36.23 4.54 -65.09
C ILE A 201 36.11 5.68 -66.12
N ASP A 202 35.70 6.87 -65.69
CA ASP A 202 35.57 8.05 -66.58
C ASP A 202 36.92 8.48 -67.16
N SER A 203 37.98 8.47 -66.34
CA SER A 203 39.35 8.73 -66.80
C SER A 203 39.79 7.71 -67.86
N PHE A 204 39.59 6.41 -67.61
CA PHE A 204 39.94 5.37 -68.56
C PHE A 204 39.12 5.47 -69.86
N LYS A 205 37.82 5.79 -69.76
CA LYS A 205 36.97 6.04 -70.92
C LYS A 205 37.50 7.18 -71.79
N THR A 206 37.94 8.27 -71.16
CA THR A 206 38.55 9.41 -71.86
C THR A 206 39.86 9.01 -72.55
N GLN A 207 40.73 8.26 -71.87
CA GLN A 207 41.97 7.76 -72.46
C GLN A 207 41.73 6.82 -73.65
N ILE A 208 40.73 5.95 -73.57
CA ILE A 208 40.34 5.06 -74.67
C ILE A 208 39.90 5.90 -75.88
N GLN A 209 39.00 6.87 -75.69
CA GLN A 209 38.53 7.76 -76.76
C GLN A 209 39.67 8.53 -77.42
N GLU A 210 40.63 9.02 -76.64
CA GLU A 210 41.81 9.71 -77.17
C GLU A 210 42.69 8.77 -78.01
N LYS A 211 42.90 7.54 -77.54
CA LYS A 211 43.66 6.51 -78.29
C LYS A 211 42.94 6.10 -79.58
N GLU A 212 41.63 5.93 -79.55
CA GLU A 212 40.81 5.66 -80.73
C GLU A 212 40.96 6.78 -81.77
N LYS A 213 40.78 8.04 -81.37
CA LYS A 213 40.96 9.20 -82.25
C LYS A 213 42.38 9.31 -82.81
N ASN A 214 43.40 9.05 -82.00
CA ASN A 214 44.79 9.04 -82.45
C ASN A 214 45.06 7.93 -83.47
N ASN A 215 44.48 6.74 -83.26
CA ASN A 215 44.57 5.64 -84.20
C ASN A 215 43.84 5.95 -85.51
N GLU A 216 42.63 6.53 -85.45
CA GLU A 216 41.89 6.98 -86.64
C GLU A 216 42.71 8.00 -87.45
N ASN A 217 43.29 9.00 -86.80
CA ASN A 217 44.16 9.99 -87.45
C ASN A 217 45.40 9.33 -88.08
N TYR A 218 45.99 8.34 -87.40
CA TYR A 218 47.14 7.59 -87.91
C TYR A 218 46.76 6.77 -89.16
N ILE A 219 45.63 6.07 -89.13
CA ILE A 219 45.08 5.32 -90.27
C ILE A 219 44.78 6.26 -91.44
N LEU A 220 44.17 7.42 -91.18
CA LEU A 220 43.89 8.43 -92.20
C LEU A 220 45.19 8.92 -92.87
N THR A 221 46.21 9.23 -92.06
CA THR A 221 47.52 9.68 -92.54
C THR A 221 48.22 8.62 -93.39
N LEU A 222 48.22 7.36 -92.94
CA LEU A 222 48.74 6.23 -93.71
C LEU A 222 48.00 6.04 -95.03
N THR A 223 46.68 6.15 -95.01
CA THR A 223 45.83 6.01 -96.19
C THR A 223 46.11 7.11 -97.20
N MET A 224 46.24 8.37 -96.74
CA MET A 224 46.63 9.50 -97.59
C MET A 224 48.01 9.28 -98.23
N LYS A 225 49.02 8.88 -97.45
CA LYS A 225 50.36 8.58 -97.97
C LYS A 225 50.34 7.47 -99.02
N LYS A 226 49.63 6.36 -98.74
CA LYS A 226 49.49 5.25 -99.68
C LYS A 226 48.79 5.68 -100.97
N ASN A 227 47.72 6.48 -100.87
CA ASN A 227 47.01 7.00 -102.04
C ASN A 227 47.88 7.95 -102.87
N GLN A 228 48.68 8.79 -102.21
CA GLN A 228 49.65 9.66 -102.89
C GLN A 228 50.70 8.84 -103.63
N GLU A 229 51.25 7.79 -103.01
CA GLU A 229 52.20 6.88 -103.63
C GLU A 229 51.61 6.15 -104.84
N ILE A 230 50.37 5.64 -104.72
CA ILE A 230 49.63 5.04 -105.84
C ILE A 230 49.44 6.06 -106.97
N SER A 231 49.10 7.31 -106.66
CA SER A 231 48.95 8.37 -107.67
C SER A 231 50.26 8.65 -108.39
N ASN A 232 51.36 8.79 -107.66
CA ASN A 232 52.69 9.02 -108.22
C ASN A 232 53.13 7.85 -109.13
N LEU A 233 52.90 6.61 -108.69
CA LEU A 233 53.17 5.40 -109.50
C LEU A 233 52.33 5.37 -110.77
N LYS A 234 51.04 5.73 -110.67
CA LYS A 234 50.13 5.77 -111.82
C LYS A 234 50.56 6.83 -112.83
N GLU A 235 50.94 8.01 -112.36
CA GLU A 235 51.46 9.09 -113.21
C GLU A 235 52.77 8.68 -113.90
N LYS A 236 53.69 8.06 -113.16
CA LYS A 236 54.93 7.49 -113.73
C LYS A 236 54.64 6.45 -114.81
N HIS A 237 53.78 5.47 -114.54
CA HIS A 237 53.40 4.47 -115.53
C HIS A 237 52.69 5.09 -116.74
N GLN A 238 51.91 6.14 -116.55
CA GLN A 238 51.26 6.85 -117.64
C GLN A 238 52.29 7.58 -118.53
N LEU A 239 53.30 8.21 -117.93
CA LEU A 239 54.43 8.78 -118.67
C LEU A 239 55.22 7.69 -119.41
N ASP A 240 55.47 6.55 -118.77
CA ASP A 240 56.15 5.41 -119.41
C ASP A 240 55.34 4.89 -120.61
N ILE A 241 54.02 4.74 -120.47
CA ILE A 241 53.11 4.36 -121.57
C ILE A 241 53.17 5.38 -122.70
N ILE A 242 53.12 6.68 -122.41
CA ILE A 242 53.24 7.75 -123.43
C ILE A 242 54.59 7.65 -124.15
N SER A 243 55.68 7.46 -123.41
CA SER A 243 57.02 7.33 -124.00
C SER A 243 57.13 6.12 -124.93
N LEU A 244 56.59 4.97 -124.52
CA LEU A 244 56.53 3.74 -125.32
C LEU A 244 55.63 3.90 -126.55
N THR A 245 54.49 4.58 -126.40
CA THR A 245 53.56 4.88 -127.50
C THR A 245 54.21 5.80 -128.53
N ASN A 246 54.93 6.83 -128.08
CA ASN A 246 55.67 7.71 -128.97
C ASN A 246 56.78 6.94 -129.69
N LYS A 247 57.54 6.11 -128.97
CA LYS A 247 58.60 5.29 -129.56
C LYS A 247 58.06 4.32 -130.62
N THR A 248 56.97 3.61 -130.32
CA THR A 248 56.31 2.73 -131.29
C THR A 248 55.68 3.50 -132.44
N SER A 249 55.12 4.68 -132.21
CA SER A 249 54.61 5.56 -133.29
C SER A 249 55.74 6.01 -134.21
N GLU A 250 56.91 6.31 -133.67
CA GLU A 250 58.11 6.70 -134.41
C GLU A 250 58.69 5.51 -135.20
N GLU A 251 58.72 4.33 -134.60
CA GLU A 251 59.05 3.07 -135.29
C GLU A 251 58.06 2.78 -136.43
N ILE A 252 56.74 2.91 -136.20
CA ILE A 252 55.72 2.79 -137.26
C ILE A 252 55.95 3.81 -138.36
N LYS A 253 56.26 5.07 -138.02
CA LYS A 253 56.53 6.13 -138.99
C LYS A 253 57.77 5.80 -139.84
N ASN A 254 58.81 5.27 -139.22
CA ASN A 254 60.01 4.79 -139.91
C ASN A 254 59.67 3.62 -140.85
N TYR A 255 58.89 2.64 -140.40
CA TYR A 255 58.42 1.55 -141.27
C TYR A 255 57.52 2.04 -142.41
N VAL A 256 56.67 3.04 -142.19
CA VAL A 256 55.86 3.65 -143.25
C VAL A 256 56.73 4.36 -144.28
N LEU A 257 57.79 5.07 -143.84
CA LEU A 257 58.77 5.69 -144.74
C LEU A 257 59.55 4.64 -145.53
N GLU A 258 59.97 3.55 -144.88
CA GLU A 258 60.68 2.43 -145.51
C GLU A 258 59.80 1.69 -146.53
N ILE A 259 58.53 1.43 -146.20
CA ILE A 259 57.54 0.89 -147.15
C ILE A 259 57.33 1.87 -148.30
N SER A 260 57.30 3.17 -148.03
CA SER A 260 57.11 4.19 -149.08
C SER A 260 58.28 4.22 -150.05
N SER A 261 59.53 4.13 -149.58
CA SER A 261 60.70 4.08 -150.47
C SER A 261 60.73 2.77 -151.27
N LEU A 262 60.43 1.62 -150.63
CA LEU A 262 60.34 0.34 -151.31
C LEU A 262 59.25 0.35 -152.40
N LYS A 263 58.11 1.01 -152.13
CA LYS A 263 57.04 1.18 -153.11
C LYS A 263 57.47 2.08 -154.27
N GLU A 264 58.22 3.14 -153.99
CA GLU A 264 58.80 4.03 -154.99
C GLU A 264 59.82 3.30 -155.88
N ASP A 265 60.64 2.44 -155.28
CA ASP A 265 61.61 1.60 -155.99
C ASP A 265 60.90 0.54 -156.86
N LEU A 266 59.83 -0.07 -156.36
CA LEU A 266 59.00 -1.00 -157.14
C LEU A 266 58.35 -0.32 -158.36
N VAL A 267 57.85 0.90 -158.20
CA VAL A 267 57.27 1.68 -159.31
C VAL A 267 58.35 2.03 -160.36
N LYS A 268 59.56 2.39 -159.93
CA LYS A 268 60.70 2.60 -160.84
C LYS A 268 61.10 1.33 -161.58
N GLU A 269 61.02 0.17 -160.93
CA GLU A 269 61.36 -1.11 -161.54
C GLU A 269 60.30 -1.55 -162.56
N GLN A 270 59.00 -1.38 -162.25
CA GLN A 270 57.91 -1.61 -163.20
C GLN A 270 57.99 -0.67 -164.41
N GLY A 271 58.37 0.60 -164.19
CA GLY A 271 58.64 1.55 -165.27
C GLY A 271 59.81 1.13 -166.17
N LYS A 272 60.89 0.58 -165.58
CA LYS A 272 62.04 0.03 -166.34
C LYS A 272 61.66 -1.20 -167.17
N ASN A 273 60.84 -2.11 -166.63
CA ASN A 273 60.37 -3.28 -167.37
C ASN A 273 59.44 -2.91 -168.54
N ALA A 274 58.60 -1.89 -168.39
CA ALA A 274 57.77 -1.39 -169.49
C ALA A 274 58.61 -0.78 -170.64
N ILE A 275 59.70 -0.07 -170.31
CA ILE A 275 60.62 0.53 -171.31
C ILE A 275 61.47 -0.54 -172.02
N LEU A 276 61.85 -1.62 -171.31
CA LEU A 276 62.62 -2.72 -171.90
C LEU A 276 61.79 -3.53 -172.90
N ASN A 277 60.51 -3.79 -172.60
CA ASN A 277 59.61 -4.47 -173.52
C ASN A 277 59.33 -3.67 -174.82
N LEU A 278 59.34 -2.34 -174.77
CA LEU A 278 59.21 -1.49 -175.96
C LEU A 278 60.47 -1.45 -176.83
N LYS A 279 61.67 -1.70 -176.25
CA LYS A 279 62.92 -1.77 -177.03
C LYS A 279 63.13 -3.09 -177.77
N LEU A 280 62.54 -4.19 -177.28
CA LEU A 280 62.63 -5.52 -177.92
C LEU A 280 61.78 -5.67 -179.19
N GLN A 281 60.84 -4.76 -179.46
CA GLN A 281 60.01 -4.78 -180.67
C GLN A 281 60.58 -3.99 -181.87
N ASN A 282 61.64 -3.18 -181.68
CA ASN A 282 62.11 -2.19 -182.68
C ASN A 282 63.43 -2.54 -183.40
N SER A 283 64.04 -3.71 -183.18
CA SER A 283 65.27 -4.11 -183.89
C SER A 283 65.12 -5.33 -184.81
N GLU A 284 63.90 -5.83 -185.04
CA GLU A 284 63.59 -6.83 -186.09
C GLU A 284 63.31 -6.20 -187.47
N SER A 285 63.63 -4.92 -187.70
CA SER A 285 63.28 -4.21 -188.96
C SER A 285 64.40 -3.30 -189.49
N LEU A 286 65.54 -3.88 -189.90
CA LEU A 286 66.42 -3.33 -190.95
C LEU A 286 67.49 -4.34 -191.41
N GLU A 287 67.02 -5.39 -192.08
CA GLU A 287 67.67 -5.91 -193.29
C GLU A 287 67.45 -4.90 -194.43
N THR A 288 68.38 -4.83 -195.40
CA THR A 288 68.27 -4.19 -196.74
C THR A 288 68.28 -2.66 -196.86
N VAL A 289 69.44 -2.07 -197.21
CA VAL A 289 69.79 -1.56 -198.57
C VAL A 289 71.25 -1.04 -198.55
N LYS A 290 72.08 -1.69 -199.40
CA LYS A 290 73.49 -1.48 -199.78
C LYS A 290 74.59 -1.88 -198.80
#